data_AF-A0A3S0ZFA2-F1
#
_entry.id   AF-A0A3S0ZFA2-F1
#
_cell.length_a   1.000
_cell.length_b   1.000
_cell.length_c   1.000
_cell.angle_alpha   90.00
_cell.angle_beta   90.00
_cell.angle_gamma   90.00
#
_symmetry.space_group_name_H-M   'P 1'
#
loop_
_entity.id
_entity.type
_entity.pdbx_description
1 polymer ?
#
loop_
_entity_poly.entity_id
_entity_poly.type
_entity_poly.pdbx_seq_one_letter_code
_entity_poly.pdbx_strand_id
1 'polypeptide(L)'
;MSHYRPTAAELVAAVAEFLETEVRDATGPNSRPADVGAVNFHARVAANALRIVERELSQQGAEPGLLGFEDEQSLARAIRDGDFDGRGPELEPVLRTLVRYRLDVAHPGYADE
;
A
#
# COMPACT_ATOMS: atom_id res chain seq x y z
N MET A 1 10.37 -22.32 -16.50
CA MET A 1 11.31 -21.83 -15.48
C MET A 1 12.08 -20.64 -16.04
N SER A 2 11.55 -19.42 -15.85
CA SER A 2 12.26 -18.17 -16.15
C SER A 2 12.90 -17.69 -14.85
N HIS A 3 14.05 -18.26 -14.47
CA HIS A 3 14.76 -17.90 -13.23
C HIS A 3 15.41 -16.49 -13.26
N TYR A 4 15.12 -15.66 -14.26
CA TYR A 4 15.82 -14.39 -14.48
C TYR A 4 14.89 -13.20 -14.77
N ARG A 5 13.57 -13.33 -14.59
CA ARG A 5 12.68 -12.17 -14.70
C ARG A 5 12.37 -11.64 -13.31
N PRO A 6 12.67 -10.36 -13.03
CA PRO A 6 12.28 -9.75 -11.77
C PRO A 6 10.76 -9.77 -11.63
N THR A 7 10.31 -9.94 -10.40
CA THR A 7 8.92 -9.79 -9.98
C THR A 7 8.46 -8.34 -10.10
N ALA A 8 7.15 -8.11 -10.07
CA ALA A 8 6.62 -6.74 -10.05
C ALA A 8 7.11 -5.96 -8.82
N ALA A 9 7.19 -6.60 -7.65
CA ALA A 9 7.72 -5.99 -6.43
C ALA A 9 9.18 -5.56 -6.60
N GLU A 10 10.04 -6.44 -7.15
CA GLU A 10 11.46 -6.11 -7.42
C GLU A 10 11.62 -4.97 -8.42
N LEU A 11 10.78 -4.90 -9.46
CA LEU A 11 10.78 -3.79 -10.40
C LEU A 11 10.37 -2.46 -9.74
N VAL A 12 9.32 -2.49 -8.91
CA VAL A 12 8.86 -1.31 -8.16
C VAL A 12 9.94 -0.83 -7.17
N ALA A 13 10.59 -1.76 -6.46
CA ALA A 13 11.69 -1.47 -5.55
C ALA A 13 12.86 -0.79 -6.27
N ALA A 14 13.27 -1.31 -7.44
CA ALA A 14 14.35 -0.72 -8.24
C ALA A 14 14.03 0.70 -8.71
N VAL A 15 12.78 0.98 -9.10
CA VAL A 15 12.35 2.34 -9.49
C VAL A 15 12.32 3.27 -8.27
N ALA A 16 11.84 2.80 -7.12
CA ALA A 16 11.84 3.58 -5.89
C ALA A 16 13.27 3.97 -5.48
N GLU A 17 14.21 3.03 -5.55
CA GLU A 17 15.63 3.26 -5.25
C GLU A 17 16.26 4.28 -6.20
N PHE A 18 16.03 4.16 -7.51
CA PHE A 18 16.50 5.14 -8.50
C PHE A 18 15.98 6.55 -8.21
N LEU A 19 14.70 6.66 -7.83
CA LEU A 19 14.11 7.94 -7.44
C LEU A 19 14.74 8.49 -6.16
N GLU A 20 14.95 7.66 -5.14
CA GLU A 20 15.53 8.03 -3.84
C GLU A 20 17.00 8.44 -3.91
N THR A 21 17.73 7.90 -4.89
CA THR A 21 19.18 8.08 -5.03
C THR A 21 19.49 9.03 -6.18
N GLU A 22 19.58 8.52 -7.40
CA GLU A 22 20.08 9.24 -8.57
C GLU A 22 19.25 10.48 -8.89
N VAL A 23 17.92 10.38 -8.89
CA VAL A 23 17.05 11.52 -9.21
C VAL A 23 17.11 12.58 -8.11
N ARG A 24 17.11 12.17 -6.84
CA ARG A 24 17.22 13.07 -5.69
C ARG A 24 18.55 13.81 -5.64
N ASP A 25 19.65 13.14 -6.00
CA ASP A 25 20.98 13.73 -6.07
C ASP A 25 21.09 14.70 -7.25
N ALA A 26 20.64 14.29 -8.43
CA ALA A 26 20.61 15.14 -9.62
C ALA A 26 19.70 16.37 -9.46
N THR A 27 18.72 16.29 -8.55
CA THR A 27 17.77 17.36 -8.26
C THR A 27 17.98 18.02 -6.89
N GLY A 28 19.13 17.82 -6.26
CA GLY A 28 19.41 18.38 -4.94
C GLY A 28 19.59 19.91 -4.92
N PRO A 29 19.77 20.49 -3.72
CA PRO A 29 19.98 21.95 -3.54
C PRO A 29 21.17 22.53 -4.30
N ASN A 30 22.12 21.67 -4.70
CA ASN A 30 23.32 22.05 -5.44
C ASN A 30 23.11 22.07 -6.96
N SER A 31 21.92 21.73 -7.45
CA SER A 31 21.58 21.69 -8.88
C SER A 31 21.30 23.10 -9.41
N ARG A 32 21.71 23.37 -10.66
CA ARG A 32 21.86 24.72 -11.23
C ARG A 32 20.55 25.46 -11.61
N PRO A 33 19.44 24.80 -12.00
CA PRO A 33 18.17 25.49 -12.25
C PRO A 33 17.30 25.72 -11.00
N ALA A 34 16.42 26.72 -11.02
CA ALA A 34 15.60 27.15 -9.88
C ALA A 34 14.33 26.29 -9.62
N ASP A 35 13.89 25.48 -10.59
CA ASP A 35 12.70 24.62 -10.55
C ASP A 35 12.99 23.22 -9.99
N VAL A 36 14.25 22.92 -9.70
CA VAL A 36 14.72 21.59 -9.34
C VAL A 36 14.21 21.14 -7.97
N GLY A 37 13.95 22.06 -7.04
CA GLY A 37 13.41 21.75 -5.72
C GLY A 37 12.02 21.11 -5.75
N ALA A 38 11.17 21.50 -6.71
CA ALA A 38 9.84 20.89 -6.88
C ALA A 38 9.96 19.45 -7.39
N VAL A 39 10.83 19.22 -8.38
CA VAL A 39 11.10 17.87 -8.92
C VAL A 39 11.66 16.96 -7.83
N ASN A 40 12.58 17.48 -7.02
CA ASN A 40 13.19 16.79 -5.90
C ASN A 40 12.16 16.36 -4.85
N PHE A 41 11.19 17.21 -4.53
CA PHE A 41 10.06 16.88 -3.67
C PHE A 41 9.18 15.78 -4.29
N HIS A 42 8.79 15.92 -5.56
CA HIS A 42 7.97 14.94 -6.24
C HIS A 42 8.66 13.57 -6.37
N ALA A 43 9.98 13.52 -6.55
CA ALA A 43 10.73 12.27 -6.55
C ALA A 43 10.59 11.53 -5.21
N ARG A 44 10.68 12.25 -4.08
CA ARG A 44 10.46 11.67 -2.75
C ARG A 44 9.02 11.18 -2.56
N VAL A 45 8.03 11.95 -3.02
CA VAL A 45 6.61 11.54 -2.94
C VAL A 45 6.37 10.28 -3.78
N ALA A 46 6.89 10.24 -5.01
CA ALA A 46 6.75 9.10 -5.90
C ALA A 46 7.43 7.85 -5.34
N ALA A 47 8.65 7.98 -4.79
CA ALA A 47 9.33 6.88 -4.12
C ALA A 47 8.50 6.33 -2.94
N ASN A 48 7.98 7.19 -2.07
CA ASN A 48 7.12 6.76 -0.97
C ASN A 48 5.86 6.03 -1.45
N ALA A 49 5.23 6.50 -2.53
CA ALA A 49 4.08 5.83 -3.13
C ALA A 49 4.47 4.44 -3.67
N LEU A 50 5.61 4.33 -4.35
CA LEU A 50 6.12 3.04 -4.83
C LEU A 50 6.47 2.09 -3.67
N ARG A 51 6.97 2.59 -2.53
CA ARG A 51 7.19 1.77 -1.32
C ARG A 51 5.87 1.22 -0.76
N ILE A 52 4.76 1.95 -0.88
CA ILE A 52 3.44 1.42 -0.51
C ILE A 52 3.05 0.29 -1.46
N VAL A 53 3.16 0.50 -2.77
CA VAL A 53 2.87 -0.52 -3.79
C VAL A 53 3.76 -1.75 -3.64
N GLU A 54 5.04 -1.58 -3.30
CA GLU A 54 5.97 -2.67 -3.01
C GLU A 54 5.46 -3.54 -1.85
N ARG A 55 4.96 -2.92 -0.78
CA ARG A 55 4.39 -3.65 0.37
C ARG A 55 3.09 -4.36 0.00
N GLU A 56 2.23 -3.75 -0.82
CA GLU A 56 1.03 -4.41 -1.34
C GLU A 56 1.38 -5.64 -2.19
N LEU A 57 2.33 -5.50 -3.12
CA LEU A 57 2.78 -6.60 -3.99
C LEU A 57 3.52 -7.71 -3.23
N SER A 58 4.14 -7.37 -2.11
CA SER A 58 4.86 -8.31 -1.24
C SER A 58 3.96 -8.90 -0.15
N GLN A 59 2.70 -8.45 -0.06
CA GLN A 59 1.77 -8.92 0.95
C GLN A 59 1.51 -10.41 0.77
N GLN A 60 1.72 -11.16 1.85
CA GLN A 60 1.52 -12.61 1.86
C GLN A 60 0.15 -12.94 2.47
N GLY A 61 -0.53 -13.93 1.92
CA GLY A 61 -1.84 -14.38 2.37
C GLY A 61 -2.97 -13.94 1.46
N ALA A 62 -4.10 -14.65 1.56
CA ALA A 62 -5.30 -14.32 0.80
C ALA A 62 -5.97 -13.07 1.39
N GLU A 63 -6.57 -12.25 0.52
CA GLU A 63 -7.47 -11.18 0.97
C GLU A 63 -8.57 -11.77 1.86
N PRO A 64 -8.94 -11.09 2.97
CA PRO A 64 -9.98 -11.56 3.86
C PRO A 64 -11.32 -11.66 3.14
N GLY A 65 -12.03 -12.77 3.33
CA GLY A 65 -13.39 -12.92 2.80
C GLY A 65 -14.35 -11.90 3.39
N LEU A 66 -15.15 -11.25 2.55
CA LEU A 66 -16.08 -10.19 2.94
C LEU A 66 -17.48 -10.73 3.20
N LEU A 67 -17.63 -11.85 3.93
CA LEU A 67 -18.92 -12.47 4.24
C LEU A 67 -19.81 -12.76 3.01
N GLY A 68 -19.19 -13.02 1.86
CA GLY A 68 -19.89 -13.29 0.59
C GLY A 68 -20.19 -12.06 -0.26
N PHE A 69 -19.82 -10.86 0.19
CA PHE A 69 -19.86 -9.64 -0.64
C PHE A 69 -18.68 -9.61 -1.63
N GLU A 70 -18.93 -9.06 -2.82
CA GLU A 70 -17.93 -8.95 -3.89
C GLU A 70 -16.81 -7.96 -3.54
N ASP A 71 -17.17 -6.86 -2.87
CA ASP A 71 -16.24 -5.82 -2.49
C ASP A 71 -16.62 -5.16 -1.15
N GLU A 72 -15.69 -4.39 -0.62
CA GLU A 72 -15.89 -3.67 0.62
C GLU A 72 -16.97 -2.58 0.51
N GLN A 73 -17.18 -2.04 -0.69
CA GLN A 73 -18.20 -1.01 -0.90
C GLN A 73 -19.61 -1.60 -0.69
N SER A 74 -19.84 -2.82 -1.17
CA SER A 74 -21.07 -3.56 -1.02
C SER A 74 -21.28 -3.99 0.44
N LEU A 75 -20.24 -4.49 1.11
CA LEU A 75 -20.29 -4.77 2.55
C LEU A 75 -20.62 -3.50 3.36
N ALA A 76 -19.97 -2.37 3.06
CA ALA A 76 -20.21 -1.11 3.74
C ALA A 76 -21.59 -0.51 3.47
N ARG A 77 -22.23 -0.84 2.34
CA ARG A 77 -23.65 -0.51 2.09
C ARG A 77 -24.56 -1.35 2.99
N ALA A 78 -24.40 -2.67 2.98
CA ALA A 78 -25.20 -3.57 3.82
C ALA A 78 -25.12 -3.24 5.32
N ILE A 79 -23.93 -2.88 5.82
CA ILE A 79 -23.76 -2.41 7.20
C ILE A 79 -24.57 -1.13 7.46
N ARG A 80 -24.55 -0.16 6.53
CA ARG A 80 -25.29 1.10 6.68
C ARG A 80 -26.79 0.93 6.53
N ASP A 81 -27.22 -0.07 5.78
CA ASP A 81 -28.63 -0.39 5.55
C ASP A 81 -29.23 -1.21 6.73
N GLY A 82 -28.40 -1.65 7.67
CA GLY A 82 -28.83 -2.36 8.89
C GLY A 82 -28.86 -3.89 8.76
N ASP A 83 -28.33 -4.46 7.67
CA ASP A 83 -28.36 -5.91 7.40
C ASP A 83 -27.55 -6.75 8.42
N PHE A 84 -26.73 -6.07 9.23
CA PHE A 84 -25.90 -6.64 10.29
C PHE A 84 -26.35 -6.24 11.70
N ASP A 85 -27.51 -5.60 11.85
CA ASP A 85 -28.04 -5.25 13.16
C ASP A 85 -28.28 -6.53 13.99
N GLY A 86 -27.67 -6.59 15.17
CA GLY A 86 -27.68 -7.78 16.03
C GLY A 86 -26.71 -8.90 15.62
N ARG A 87 -25.95 -8.74 14.53
CA ARG A 87 -24.94 -9.69 14.03
C ARG A 87 -23.50 -9.25 14.27
N GLY A 88 -23.28 -8.36 15.24
CA GLY A 88 -21.94 -7.87 15.64
C GLY A 88 -20.90 -8.98 15.84
N PRO A 89 -21.20 -10.08 16.55
CA PRO A 89 -20.25 -11.18 16.75
C PRO A 89 -19.78 -11.88 15.46
N GLU A 90 -20.56 -11.81 14.38
CA GLU A 90 -20.18 -12.33 13.05
C GLU A 90 -19.37 -11.28 12.26
N LEU A 91 -19.76 -10.01 12.37
CA LEU A 91 -19.18 -8.90 11.59
C LEU A 91 -17.81 -8.46 12.12
N GLU A 92 -17.67 -8.29 13.44
CA GLU A 92 -16.48 -7.74 14.08
C GLU A 92 -15.18 -8.50 13.76
N PRO A 93 -15.13 -9.84 13.78
CA PRO A 93 -13.90 -10.58 13.44
C PRO A 93 -13.45 -10.36 12.00
N VAL A 94 -14.41 -10.21 11.07
CA VAL A 94 -14.12 -9.96 9.64
C VAL A 94 -13.54 -8.57 9.48
N LEU A 95 -14.18 -7.54 10.05
CA LEU A 95 -13.68 -6.16 9.98
C LEU A 95 -12.29 -6.05 10.61
N ARG A 96 -12.05 -6.71 11.75
CA ARG A 96 -10.73 -6.72 12.39
C ARG A 96 -9.67 -7.39 11.52
N THR A 97 -10.01 -8.50 10.86
CA THR A 97 -9.10 -9.18 9.94
C THR A 97 -8.79 -8.31 8.73
N LEU A 98 -9.79 -7.64 8.16
CA LEU A 98 -9.63 -6.71 7.05
C LEU A 98 -8.75 -5.50 7.41
N VAL A 99 -8.97 -4.91 8.59
CA VAL A 99 -8.17 -3.79 9.08
C VAL A 99 -6.72 -4.24 9.32
N ARG A 100 -6.50 -5.40 9.94
CA ARG A 100 -5.14 -5.93 10.14
C ARG A 100 -4.43 -6.16 8.80
N TYR A 101 -5.11 -6.80 7.85
CA TYR A 101 -4.58 -7.00 6.50
C TYR A 101 -4.13 -5.67 5.85
N ARG A 102 -4.89 -4.59 6.02
CA ARG A 102 -4.50 -3.26 5.51
C ARG A 102 -3.36 -2.62 6.29
N LEU A 103 -3.33 -2.80 7.61
CA LEU A 103 -2.28 -2.25 8.46
C LEU A 103 -0.93 -2.92 8.21
N ASP A 104 -0.92 -4.21 7.89
CA ASP A 104 0.30 -4.93 7.52
C ASP A 104 1.00 -4.29 6.30
N VAL A 105 0.23 -3.62 5.42
CA VAL A 105 0.76 -2.82 4.31
C VAL A 105 1.04 -1.38 4.74
N ALA A 106 0.07 -0.70 5.34
CA ALA A 106 0.15 0.74 5.57
C ALA A 106 1.15 1.09 6.68
N HIS A 107 1.22 0.27 7.72
CA HIS A 107 2.04 0.46 8.91
C HIS A 107 2.50 -0.89 9.49
N PRO A 108 3.46 -1.57 8.83
CA PRO A 108 3.99 -2.83 9.32
C PRO A 108 4.43 -2.72 10.80
N GLY A 109 4.02 -3.68 11.64
CA GLY A 109 4.33 -3.72 13.08
C GLY A 109 3.34 -2.97 13.99
N TYR A 110 2.31 -2.31 13.45
CA TYR A 110 1.33 -1.58 14.28
C TYR A 110 0.59 -2.45 15.31
N ALA A 111 0.39 -3.74 15.03
CA ALA A 111 -0.28 -4.65 15.96
C ALA A 111 0.58 -5.03 17.18
N ASP A 112 1.89 -4.77 17.11
CA ASP A 112 2.88 -5.10 18.15
C ASP A 112 3.27 -3.87 19.01
N GLU A 113 2.75 -2.68 18.70
CA GLU A 113 2.90 -1.43 19.47
C GLU A 113 1.88 -1.32 20.62
#